data_AF-A0AAN8PM33-F1
#
_entry.id   AF-A0AAN8PM33-F1
#
_cell.length_a   1.000
_cell.length_b   1.000
_cell.length_c   1.000
_cell.angle_alpha   90.00
_cell.angle_beta   90.00
_cell.angle_gamma   90.00
#
_symmetry.space_group_name_H-M   'P 1'
#
loop_
_entity.id
_entity.type
_entity.pdbx_description
1 polymer ?
#
loop_
_entity_poly.entity_id
_entity_poly.type
_entity_poly.pdbx_seq_one_letter_code
_entity_poly.pdbx_strand_id
1 'polypeptide(L)'
;MVQDFLHRILVFGETGKMGLFRWLNRLRTRHHRSRHALFWLLTISFLCCVLYFNHQGLATLNNAQYEIESANIRNIRPGEAAARAPKAIEGPPPNPFEEKEDDDDLDLRSDLAPATLHYIWCGRRTFEYKHYLAIKSANRAVKPDKIFFYYETLPEVDPEGYFLWFNQTLLEIDHLLPRPLNYSACPQSGADRYLLVLDILEKNGGIYVPEDALWVDFPVHLRTNPLVTGVTARNPTLFEDGIIVAKKGGFKKPTNPEELLVVLSLGKHEHGGIKPCASQEEYARDVTGDFICVKVSAPLFPKDIWEDNSRFGMLSRVVAYGVPTVTVKQKTRTSIPRIAHFICLDTCEIRFIAYLSMLSTIYVAGLHKVYLHGVREPSGKWWANLKEDPRFIFVFREYPEAIYDKSVMTPHLANGIMKIAILLKYGGVYQDQNVLWTRKIEDHYFGYEAVASPDWHMYGSWPDSVNHGVMLAKRNSEYMFRLRQTLQKYKNNPFWFNDHFMSYKIIEKHPETVFLDRHLQVKCLNHNCHPTWQPHYRSGLMQNKPGAPFNWQNDTLSIHWTDTFPELDADMVKYTSGAIVEASRNILLRAGIDIQTL
;
A
#
# COMPACT_ATOMS: atom_id res chain seq x y z
N MET A 1 -53.43 -35.24 -45.62
CA MET A 1 -53.43 -33.86 -45.10
C MET A 1 -52.14 -33.20 -45.56
N VAL A 2 -52.11 -33.03 -46.87
CA VAL A 2 -50.98 -32.99 -47.80
C VAL A 2 -51.50 -32.14 -48.97
N GLN A 3 -50.65 -31.30 -49.54
CA GLN A 3 -50.86 -30.55 -50.80
C GLN A 3 -52.02 -29.54 -50.81
N ASP A 4 -51.68 -28.24 -50.92
CA ASP A 4 -52.40 -27.22 -51.72
C ASP A 4 -52.24 -25.82 -51.12
N PHE A 5 -51.06 -25.19 -51.21
CA PHE A 5 -51.02 -23.73 -51.06
C PHE A 5 -49.85 -23.03 -51.76
N LEU A 6 -49.39 -23.53 -52.91
CA LEU A 6 -48.40 -22.84 -53.75
C LEU A 6 -48.53 -23.26 -55.23
N HIS A 7 -49.60 -22.86 -55.93
CA HIS A 7 -49.55 -22.57 -57.38
C HIS A 7 -50.86 -22.00 -57.92
N ARG A 8 -50.88 -20.71 -58.26
CA ARG A 8 -51.52 -20.04 -59.42
C ARG A 8 -51.58 -18.52 -59.13
N ILE A 9 -50.67 -17.70 -59.68
CA ILE A 9 -50.68 -17.16 -61.06
C ILE A 9 -51.96 -16.33 -61.26
N LEU A 10 -51.94 -15.01 -61.07
CA LEU A 10 -51.48 -13.93 -61.97
C LEU A 10 -52.66 -13.31 -62.79
N VAL A 11 -52.58 -11.98 -62.91
CA VAL A 11 -53.12 -11.05 -63.95
C VAL A 11 -54.49 -10.37 -63.75
N PHE A 12 -54.45 -9.05 -64.05
CA PHE A 12 -55.50 -8.02 -64.22
C PHE A 12 -55.98 -7.31 -62.95
N GLY A 13 -55.90 -5.98 -62.80
CA GLY A 13 -55.53 -4.94 -63.77
C GLY A 13 -55.38 -3.56 -63.12
N GLU A 14 -54.68 -2.72 -63.86
CA GLU A 14 -54.39 -1.31 -63.61
C GLU A 14 -55.67 -0.46 -63.55
N THR A 15 -55.71 0.53 -62.67
CA THR A 15 -55.84 1.97 -63.01
C THR A 15 -56.14 2.79 -61.75
N GLY A 16 -55.40 3.89 -61.60
CA GLY A 16 -55.77 5.00 -60.72
C GLY A 16 -55.11 5.00 -59.34
N LYS A 17 -53.94 5.66 -59.23
CA LYS A 17 -53.50 6.40 -58.02
C LYS A 17 -52.21 7.19 -58.27
N MET A 18 -52.21 8.07 -59.28
CA MET A 18 -51.12 9.03 -59.52
C MET A 18 -51.25 10.35 -58.74
N GLY A 19 -52.06 10.38 -57.66
CA GLY A 19 -52.28 11.57 -56.84
C GLY A 19 -51.64 11.54 -55.44
N LEU A 20 -51.35 10.36 -54.87
CA LEU A 20 -50.95 10.23 -53.46
C LEU A 20 -49.43 10.32 -53.23
N PHE A 21 -48.62 10.06 -54.26
CA PHE A 21 -47.16 9.95 -54.13
C PHE A 21 -46.44 11.33 -54.07
N ARG A 22 -47.03 12.39 -54.65
CA ARG A 22 -46.45 13.74 -54.61
C ARG A 22 -46.69 14.48 -53.28
N TRP A 23 -47.69 14.09 -52.49
CA TRP A 23 -47.97 14.70 -51.20
C TRP A 23 -47.11 14.07 -50.08
N LEU A 24 -46.93 12.74 -50.08
CA LEU A 24 -46.10 12.04 -49.08
C LEU A 24 -44.60 12.39 -49.19
N ASN A 25 -44.08 12.72 -50.38
CA ASN A 25 -42.69 13.15 -50.54
C ASN A 25 -42.41 14.59 -50.05
N ARG A 26 -43.43 15.44 -49.82
CA ARG A 26 -43.23 16.77 -49.23
C ARG A 26 -43.25 16.78 -47.69
N LEU A 27 -43.88 15.79 -47.05
CA LEU A 27 -43.86 15.65 -45.59
C LEU A 27 -42.59 14.96 -45.07
N ARG A 28 -41.90 14.17 -45.91
CA ARG A 28 -40.67 13.47 -45.54
C ARG A 28 -39.43 14.38 -45.43
N THR A 29 -39.41 15.53 -46.11
CA THR A 29 -38.25 16.44 -46.12
C THR A 29 -38.20 17.42 -44.94
N ARG A 30 -39.35 17.74 -44.32
CA ARG A 30 -39.37 18.57 -43.08
C ARG A 30 -38.99 17.76 -41.84
N HIS A 31 -39.34 16.48 -41.77
CA HIS A 31 -39.01 15.64 -40.61
C HIS A 31 -37.53 15.23 -40.57
N HIS A 32 -36.88 15.12 -41.75
CA HIS A 32 -35.45 14.76 -41.84
C HIS A 32 -34.53 15.86 -41.29
N ARG A 33 -34.85 17.15 -41.53
CA ARG A 33 -34.04 18.27 -41.04
C ARG A 33 -34.08 18.42 -39.51
N SER A 34 -35.22 18.12 -38.89
CA SER A 34 -35.37 18.12 -37.42
C SER A 34 -34.57 17.00 -36.74
N ARG A 35 -34.54 15.79 -37.33
CA ARG A 35 -33.76 14.68 -36.77
C ARG A 35 -32.25 14.88 -36.91
N HIS A 36 -31.79 15.51 -38.00
CA HIS A 36 -30.39 15.90 -38.13
C HIS A 36 -30.00 16.99 -37.12
N ALA A 37 -30.85 17.99 -36.87
CA ALA A 37 -30.56 19.01 -35.87
C ALA A 37 -30.44 18.42 -34.46
N LEU A 38 -31.33 17.49 -34.10
CA LEU A 38 -31.27 16.81 -32.80
C LEU A 38 -30.02 15.91 -32.69
N PHE A 39 -29.66 15.21 -33.76
CA PHE A 39 -28.46 14.38 -33.79
C PHE A 39 -27.19 15.22 -33.60
N TRP A 40 -27.07 16.35 -34.31
CA TRP A 40 -25.95 17.28 -34.18
C TRP A 40 -25.87 17.92 -32.79
N LEU A 41 -27.00 18.27 -32.17
CA LEU A 41 -27.03 18.77 -30.79
C LEU A 41 -26.51 17.74 -29.79
N LEU A 42 -26.90 16.46 -29.95
CA LEU A 42 -26.40 15.38 -29.11
C LEU A 42 -24.90 15.11 -29.34
N THR A 43 -24.42 15.19 -30.59
CA THR A 43 -22.99 15.01 -30.89
C THR A 43 -22.15 16.14 -30.31
N ILE A 44 -22.60 17.39 -30.44
CA ILE A 44 -21.90 18.56 -29.89
C ILE A 44 -21.88 18.49 -28.35
N SER A 45 -23.00 18.13 -27.72
CA SER A 45 -23.06 17.97 -26.26
C SER A 45 -22.11 16.88 -25.78
N PHE A 46 -22.06 15.74 -26.48
CA PHE A 46 -21.11 14.67 -26.16
C PHE A 46 -19.65 15.12 -26.33
N LEU A 47 -19.33 15.85 -27.41
CA LEU A 47 -17.98 16.37 -27.64
C LEU A 47 -17.56 17.38 -26.55
N CYS A 48 -18.47 18.27 -26.14
CA CYS A 48 -18.22 19.22 -25.06
C CYS A 48 -18.00 18.52 -23.71
N CYS A 49 -18.75 17.45 -23.41
CA CYS A 49 -18.51 16.64 -22.22
C CYS A 49 -17.12 15.98 -22.27
N VAL A 50 -16.73 15.36 -23.39
CA VAL A 50 -15.40 14.74 -23.53
C VAL A 50 -14.28 15.77 -23.38
N LEU A 51 -14.43 16.96 -23.98
CA LEU A 51 -13.45 18.04 -23.83
C LEU A 51 -13.38 18.56 -22.39
N TYR A 52 -14.52 18.70 -21.72
CA TYR A 52 -14.57 19.11 -20.30
C TYR A 52 -13.87 18.09 -19.38
N PHE A 53 -14.15 16.79 -19.56
CA PHE A 53 -13.51 15.73 -18.78
C PHE A 53 -12.01 15.62 -19.08
N ASN A 54 -11.58 15.79 -20.34
CA ASN A 54 -10.15 15.81 -20.68
C ASN A 54 -9.43 17.04 -20.12
N HIS A 55 -10.07 18.21 -20.10
CA HIS A 55 -9.50 19.42 -19.51
C HIS A 55 -9.33 19.29 -17.98
N GLN A 56 -10.33 18.72 -17.29
CA GLN A 56 -10.24 18.44 -15.85
C GLN A 56 -9.20 17.36 -15.52
N GLY A 57 -9.04 16.35 -16.40
CA GLY A 57 -8.01 15.32 -16.27
C GLY A 57 -6.58 15.85 -16.50
N LEU A 58 -6.40 16.78 -17.43
CA LEU A 58 -5.09 17.43 -17.66
C LEU A 58 -4.70 18.40 -16.54
N ALA A 59 -5.67 19.10 -15.94
CA ALA A 59 -5.43 19.97 -14.80
C ALA A 59 -5.02 19.20 -13.52
N THR A 60 -5.54 17.99 -13.33
CA THR A 60 -5.13 17.12 -12.22
C THR A 60 -3.76 16.45 -12.46
N LEU A 61 -3.37 16.19 -13.71
CA LEU A 61 -2.06 15.63 -14.04
C LEU A 61 -0.90 16.64 -13.88
N ASN A 62 -1.11 17.92 -14.18
CA ASN A 62 -0.06 18.94 -14.02
C ASN A 62 0.27 19.28 -12.55
N ASN A 63 -0.64 19.02 -11.60
CA ASN A 63 -0.39 19.24 -10.18
C ASN A 63 0.20 18.01 -9.46
N ALA A 64 0.35 16.88 -10.16
CA ALA A 64 0.89 15.63 -9.60
C ALA A 64 2.36 15.37 -10.01
N GLN A 65 3.07 16.39 -10.48
CA GLN A 65 4.49 16.29 -10.78
C GLN A 65 5.29 16.37 -9.47
N TYR A 66 5.38 15.21 -8.81
CA TYR A 66 6.23 14.96 -7.64
C TYR A 66 7.71 15.24 -8.01
N GLU A 67 8.22 16.42 -7.67
CA GLU A 67 9.64 16.63 -7.50
C GLU A 67 10.06 16.02 -6.16
N ILE A 68 10.54 14.79 -6.21
CA ILE A 68 11.34 14.23 -5.12
C ILE A 68 12.73 14.86 -5.28
N GLU A 69 12.98 15.98 -4.60
CA GLU A 69 14.34 16.41 -4.33
C GLU A 69 15.03 15.28 -3.56
N SER A 70 15.93 14.59 -4.26
CA SER A 70 16.85 13.63 -3.67
C SER A 70 17.81 14.40 -2.77
N ALA A 71 17.44 14.55 -1.51
CA ALA A 71 18.35 15.02 -0.48
C ALA A 71 19.58 14.09 -0.47
N ASN A 72 20.73 14.64 -0.86
CA ASN A 72 22.04 14.03 -0.72
C ASN A 72 22.32 13.76 0.78
N ILE A 73 21.83 12.64 1.30
CA ILE A 73 22.18 12.15 2.64
C ILE A 73 23.62 11.64 2.55
N ARG A 74 24.55 12.49 2.99
CA ARG A 74 25.96 12.11 3.20
C ARG A 74 26.02 10.99 4.23
N ASN A 75 26.81 9.96 3.92
CA ASN A 75 27.15 8.83 4.79
C ASN A 75 27.63 9.29 6.18
N ILE A 76 26.74 9.30 7.17
CA ILE A 76 27.10 9.36 8.59
C ILE A 76 27.52 7.94 8.99
N ARG A 77 28.70 7.80 9.59
CA ARG A 77 29.23 6.50 10.02
C ARG A 77 28.29 5.88 11.08
N PRO A 78 27.96 4.58 11.02
CA PRO A 78 26.95 3.94 11.89
C PRO A 78 27.27 3.84 13.40
N GLY A 79 28.29 4.53 13.92
CA GLY A 79 28.85 4.27 15.25
C GLY A 79 28.51 5.28 16.35
N GLU A 80 28.19 6.54 16.03
CA GLU A 80 28.14 7.62 17.04
C GLU A 80 26.74 8.18 17.33
N ALA A 81 25.74 7.92 16.49
CA ALA A 81 24.37 8.38 16.71
C ALA A 81 23.53 7.49 17.64
N ALA A 82 24.06 6.32 18.06
CA ALA A 82 23.35 5.34 18.89
C ALA A 82 23.37 5.63 20.40
N ALA A 83 24.05 6.70 20.85
CA ALA A 83 24.36 6.88 22.27
C ALA A 83 23.29 7.62 23.10
N ARG A 84 22.20 8.13 22.49
CA ARG A 84 21.05 8.70 23.23
C ARG A 84 19.75 8.44 22.49
N ALA A 85 19.12 7.31 22.80
CA ALA A 85 17.72 7.13 22.45
C ALA A 85 16.87 8.12 23.28
N PRO A 86 15.75 8.68 22.75
CA PRO A 86 14.79 9.44 23.55
C PRO A 86 14.49 8.74 24.89
N LYS A 87 14.36 9.49 25.99
CA LYS A 87 14.11 8.93 27.35
C LYS A 87 12.92 7.95 27.41
N ALA A 88 11.96 8.07 26.48
CA ALA A 88 10.85 7.13 26.30
C ALA A 88 11.25 5.73 25.75
N ILE A 89 12.54 5.49 25.47
CA ILE A 89 13.07 4.29 24.77
C ILE A 89 14.01 3.45 25.65
N GLU A 90 14.51 3.99 26.77
CA GLU A 90 15.43 3.24 27.65
C GLU A 90 14.67 2.39 28.67
N GLY A 91 14.19 1.24 28.21
CA GLY A 91 13.84 0.14 29.10
C GLY A 91 13.28 -1.09 28.35
N PRO A 92 13.68 -2.32 28.71
CA PRO A 92 12.84 -3.49 28.44
C PRO A 92 11.43 -3.22 28.99
N PRO A 93 10.36 -3.86 28.46
CA PRO A 93 9.04 -3.75 29.08
C PRO A 93 9.20 -3.99 30.58
N PRO A 94 8.76 -3.04 31.43
CA PRO A 94 9.06 -3.08 32.85
C PRO A 94 8.68 -4.45 33.39
N ASN A 95 9.61 -5.06 34.13
CA ASN A 95 9.32 -6.28 34.86
C ASN A 95 8.08 -5.97 35.73
N PRO A 96 6.95 -6.68 35.59
CA PRO A 96 5.71 -6.34 36.29
C PRO A 96 5.81 -6.45 37.83
N PHE A 97 7.00 -6.78 38.35
CA PHE A 97 7.33 -6.92 39.76
C PHE A 97 8.47 -5.99 40.24
N GLU A 98 9.01 -5.12 39.38
CA GLU A 98 9.88 -4.03 39.84
C GLU A 98 9.00 -2.83 40.22
N GLU A 99 8.69 -2.72 41.51
CA GLU A 99 8.09 -1.53 42.12
C GLU A 99 9.07 -0.36 41.97
N LYS A 100 8.83 0.52 40.98
CA LYS A 100 9.38 1.88 41.02
C LYS A 100 8.49 2.69 41.96
N GLU A 101 9.05 3.07 43.11
CA GLU A 101 8.42 3.99 44.05
C GLU A 101 8.11 5.36 43.37
N ASP A 102 6.85 5.78 43.50
CA ASP A 102 6.37 7.16 43.71
C ASP A 102 6.35 8.22 42.58
N ASP A 103 6.14 7.85 41.30
CA ASP A 103 5.66 8.83 40.27
C ASP A 103 4.19 8.63 39.86
N ASP A 104 3.60 7.45 40.08
CA ASP A 104 2.22 7.14 39.64
C ASP A 104 1.14 7.89 40.47
N ASP A 105 1.44 8.24 41.73
CA ASP A 105 0.52 9.00 42.59
C ASP A 105 0.39 10.48 42.18
N LEU A 106 1.39 11.03 41.49
CA LEU A 106 1.34 12.42 41.03
C LEU A 106 0.23 12.64 39.99
N ASP A 107 -0.10 11.63 39.19
CA ASP A 107 -1.07 11.74 38.09
C ASP A 107 -2.54 11.74 38.55
N LEU A 108 -2.79 11.21 39.76
CA LEU A 108 -4.12 11.08 40.37
C LEU A 108 -4.59 12.33 41.12
N ARG A 109 -3.79 13.39 41.11
CA ARG A 109 -4.09 14.67 41.75
C ARG A 109 -5.30 15.35 41.10
N SER A 110 -6.31 15.65 41.92
CA SER A 110 -7.55 16.29 41.47
C SER A 110 -7.37 17.73 40.99
N ASP A 111 -6.26 18.37 41.34
CA ASP A 111 -5.94 19.73 40.92
C ASP A 111 -5.22 19.79 39.56
N LEU A 112 -4.90 18.66 38.93
CA LEU A 112 -4.27 18.64 37.61
C LEU A 112 -5.28 18.91 36.49
N ALA A 113 -4.79 19.45 35.38
CA ALA A 113 -5.52 19.38 34.11
C ALA A 113 -5.87 17.92 33.81
N PRO A 114 -7.08 17.60 33.32
CA PRO A 114 -7.46 16.21 33.07
C PRO A 114 -6.57 15.58 31.99
N ALA A 115 -6.27 14.27 32.10
CA ALA A 115 -5.56 13.50 31.09
C ALA A 115 -6.47 13.18 29.88
N THR A 116 -7.07 14.21 29.30
CA THR A 116 -7.97 14.10 28.14
C THR A 116 -7.32 14.77 26.95
N LEU A 117 -7.17 14.03 25.85
CA LEU A 117 -6.62 14.58 24.61
C LEU A 117 -7.75 15.11 23.71
N HIS A 118 -7.49 16.21 23.04
CA HIS A 118 -8.41 16.85 22.11
C HIS A 118 -7.72 17.01 20.74
N TYR A 119 -8.27 16.35 19.73
CA TYR A 119 -7.90 16.49 18.32
C TYR A 119 -9.01 17.19 17.56
N ILE A 120 -8.66 18.08 16.62
CA ILE A 120 -9.63 18.79 15.79
C ILE A 120 -9.38 18.43 14.32
N TRP A 121 -10.42 17.96 13.64
CA TRP A 121 -10.38 17.52 12.27
C TRP A 121 -11.37 18.31 11.40
N CYS A 122 -10.81 19.23 10.63
CA CYS A 122 -11.57 20.11 9.75
C CYS A 122 -11.49 19.70 8.28
N GLY A 123 -12.59 19.85 7.56
CA GLY A 123 -12.70 19.61 6.13
C GLY A 123 -12.79 18.14 5.71
N ARG A 124 -13.07 17.97 4.41
CA ARG A 124 -13.13 16.69 3.71
C ARG A 124 -11.74 16.31 3.20
N ARG A 125 -11.08 15.41 3.93
CA ARG A 125 -9.74 14.91 3.57
C ARG A 125 -9.52 13.51 4.14
N THR A 126 -8.50 12.83 3.63
CA THR A 126 -8.14 11.47 4.03
C THR A 126 -7.35 11.46 5.34
N PHE A 127 -7.51 10.40 6.13
CA PHE A 127 -6.69 10.17 7.32
C PHE A 127 -5.41 9.42 6.95
N GLU A 128 -4.34 10.17 6.69
CA GLU A 128 -3.00 9.64 6.40
C GLU A 128 -2.32 8.95 7.59
N TYR A 129 -1.24 8.22 7.30
CA TYR A 129 -0.45 7.49 8.31
C TYR A 129 0.19 8.42 9.36
N LYS A 130 0.56 9.66 9.00
CA LYS A 130 1.09 10.64 9.95
C LYS A 130 0.09 10.99 11.06
N HIS A 131 -1.21 11.07 10.73
CA HIS A 131 -2.25 11.32 11.72
C HIS A 131 -2.47 10.10 12.62
N TYR A 132 -2.34 8.88 12.07
CA TYR A 132 -2.32 7.65 12.85
C TYR A 132 -1.16 7.64 13.87
N LEU A 133 0.05 8.00 13.43
CA LEU A 133 1.20 8.11 14.33
C LEU A 133 1.04 9.23 15.35
N ALA A 134 0.45 10.38 15.00
CA ALA A 134 0.17 11.47 15.93
C ALA A 134 -0.71 10.97 17.09
N ILE A 135 -1.87 10.38 16.81
CA ILE A 135 -2.76 9.84 17.86
C ILE A 135 -2.07 8.74 18.66
N LYS A 136 -1.39 7.80 18.00
CA LYS A 136 -0.72 6.67 18.68
C LYS A 136 0.42 7.13 19.59
N SER A 137 1.21 8.11 19.15
CA SER A 137 2.30 8.69 19.94
C SER A 137 1.78 9.40 21.18
N ALA A 138 0.74 10.23 21.04
CA ALA A 138 0.14 10.93 22.17
C ALA A 138 -0.54 9.96 23.15
N ASN A 139 -1.22 8.93 22.65
CA ASN A 139 -1.81 7.88 23.49
C ASN A 139 -0.74 7.15 24.32
N ARG A 140 0.42 6.83 23.72
CA ARG A 140 1.54 6.20 24.42
C ARG A 140 2.20 7.12 25.44
N ALA A 141 2.40 8.39 25.09
CA ALA A 141 3.10 9.35 25.92
C ALA A 141 2.26 9.84 27.12
N VAL A 142 0.98 10.13 26.89
CA VAL A 142 0.07 10.69 27.91
C VAL A 142 -0.66 9.61 28.70
N LYS A 143 -0.94 8.45 28.08
CA LYS A 143 -1.87 7.43 28.61
C LYS A 143 -3.21 8.03 29.05
N PRO A 144 -3.91 8.75 28.15
CA PRO A 144 -5.09 9.51 28.51
C PRO A 144 -6.28 8.63 28.88
N ASP A 145 -7.17 9.14 29.74
CA ASP A 145 -8.45 8.50 30.03
C ASP A 145 -9.36 8.47 28.80
N LYS A 146 -9.28 9.54 27.99
CA LYS A 146 -10.15 9.79 26.82
C LYS A 146 -9.41 10.57 25.76
N ILE A 147 -9.65 10.21 24.49
CA ILE A 147 -9.22 10.99 23.34
C ILE A 147 -10.46 11.46 22.60
N PHE A 148 -10.76 12.75 22.65
CA PHE A 148 -11.83 13.34 21.85
C PHE A 148 -11.31 13.72 20.47
N PHE A 149 -11.89 13.11 19.44
CA PHE A 149 -11.63 13.44 18.05
C PHE A 149 -12.80 14.28 17.53
N TYR A 150 -12.67 15.59 17.61
CA TYR A 150 -13.68 16.52 17.13
C TYR A 150 -13.60 16.64 15.61
N TYR A 151 -14.71 16.48 14.91
CA TYR A 151 -14.72 16.52 13.45
C TYR A 151 -15.84 17.40 12.89
N GLU A 152 -15.55 18.10 11.80
CA GLU A 152 -16.58 18.71 10.93
C GLU A 152 -17.20 17.63 10.05
N THR A 153 -16.35 16.91 9.32
CA THR A 153 -16.69 15.70 8.58
C THR A 153 -15.74 14.59 8.99
N LEU A 154 -16.23 13.35 9.11
CA LEU A 154 -15.36 12.20 9.37
C LEU A 154 -14.32 12.06 8.25
N PRO A 155 -13.12 11.52 8.55
CA PRO A 155 -12.10 11.34 7.52
C PRO A 155 -12.60 10.44 6.38
N GLU A 156 -12.26 10.85 5.15
CA GLU A 156 -12.68 10.13 3.95
C GLU A 156 -11.77 8.92 3.69
N VAL A 157 -12.35 7.86 3.14
CA VAL A 157 -11.63 6.70 2.61
C VAL A 157 -11.44 6.92 1.12
N ASP A 158 -10.24 6.70 0.61
CA ASP A 158 -9.96 6.78 -0.82
C ASP A 158 -10.69 5.68 -1.61
N PRO A 159 -11.02 5.93 -2.90
CA PRO A 159 -11.69 4.94 -3.73
C PRO A 159 -10.96 3.59 -3.83
N GLU A 160 -9.62 3.61 -3.74
CA GLU A 160 -8.76 2.44 -3.81
C GLU A 160 -8.53 1.75 -2.46
N GLY A 161 -9.09 2.29 -1.38
CA GLY A 161 -9.12 1.68 -0.05
C GLY A 161 -7.78 1.58 0.67
N TYR A 162 -6.82 2.46 0.37
CA TYR A 162 -5.53 2.50 1.06
C TYR A 162 -5.59 3.20 2.43
N PHE A 163 -6.25 4.36 2.51
CA PHE A 163 -6.33 5.23 3.69
C PHE A 163 -7.42 4.76 4.67
N LEU A 164 -7.22 3.56 5.23
CA LEU A 164 -8.08 2.97 6.27
C LEU A 164 -7.57 3.22 7.69
N TRP A 165 -6.65 4.18 7.85
CA TRP A 165 -5.93 4.41 9.11
C TRP A 165 -6.82 4.92 10.24
N PHE A 166 -7.86 5.70 9.95
CA PHE A 166 -8.80 6.16 10.99
C PHE A 166 -9.60 4.99 11.56
N ASN A 167 -10.16 4.13 10.69
CA ASN A 167 -10.86 2.91 11.11
C ASN A 167 -9.93 2.00 11.92
N GLN A 168 -8.68 1.88 11.53
CA GLN A 168 -7.68 1.13 12.28
C GLN A 168 -7.43 1.75 13.66
N THR A 169 -7.34 3.08 13.75
CA THR A 169 -7.14 3.79 15.03
C THR A 169 -8.31 3.53 15.98
N LEU A 170 -9.55 3.59 15.49
CA LEU A 170 -10.75 3.31 16.29
C LEU A 170 -10.81 1.85 16.79
N LEU A 171 -10.24 0.90 16.05
CA LEU A 171 -10.17 -0.50 16.48
C LEU A 171 -9.04 -0.74 17.49
N GLU A 172 -7.95 0.04 17.42
CA GLU A 172 -6.77 -0.12 18.28
C GLU A 172 -6.87 0.68 19.58
N ILE A 173 -7.64 1.77 19.62
CA ILE A 173 -7.76 2.69 20.76
C ILE A 173 -9.25 2.82 21.12
N ASP A 174 -9.67 2.06 22.13
CA ASP A 174 -11.06 1.94 22.58
C ASP A 174 -11.64 3.23 23.22
N HIS A 175 -10.78 4.06 23.80
CA HIS A 175 -11.12 5.35 24.40
C HIS A 175 -10.94 6.54 23.44
N LEU A 176 -10.79 6.28 22.13
CA LEU A 176 -10.92 7.28 21.07
C LEU A 176 -12.40 7.52 20.74
N LEU A 177 -12.87 8.73 21.01
CA LEU A 177 -14.28 9.11 20.96
C LEU A 177 -14.51 10.19 19.89
N PRO A 178 -14.99 9.81 18.68
CA PRO A 178 -15.40 10.76 17.66
C PRO A 178 -16.55 11.64 18.15
N ARG A 179 -16.45 12.96 17.96
CA ARG A 179 -17.52 13.92 18.28
C ARG A 179 -17.72 14.93 17.15
N PRO A 180 -18.96 15.13 16.66
CA PRO A 180 -19.21 16.19 15.70
C PRO A 180 -18.95 17.56 16.36
N LEU A 181 -18.32 18.47 15.62
CA LEU A 181 -18.14 19.86 16.03
C LEU A 181 -19.48 20.59 15.92
N ASN A 182 -19.95 21.12 17.06
CA ASN A 182 -21.12 21.99 17.10
C ASN A 182 -20.70 23.46 16.93
N TYR A 183 -20.02 23.75 15.81
CA TYR A 183 -19.51 25.08 15.46
C TYR A 183 -19.92 25.45 14.04
N SER A 184 -20.08 26.74 13.77
CA SER A 184 -20.43 27.25 12.45
C SER A 184 -19.29 27.13 11.43
N ALA A 185 -18.04 27.03 11.90
CA ALA A 185 -16.86 26.89 11.07
C ALA A 185 -15.80 26.01 11.74
N CYS A 186 -15.01 25.30 10.94
CA CYS A 186 -13.85 24.52 11.37
C CYS A 186 -12.58 25.06 10.68
N PRO A 187 -11.94 26.09 11.24
CA PRO A 187 -10.75 26.68 10.66
C PRO A 187 -9.54 25.73 10.74
N GLN A 188 -8.85 25.53 9.62
CA GLN A 188 -7.66 24.65 9.53
C GLN A 188 -6.37 25.35 9.97
N SER A 189 -6.33 26.68 10.00
CA SER A 189 -5.13 27.44 10.33
C SER A 189 -5.48 28.84 10.87
N GLY A 190 -4.45 29.57 11.32
CA GLY A 190 -4.59 30.95 11.80
C GLY A 190 -5.20 31.06 13.19
N ALA A 191 -5.56 32.30 13.57
CA ALA A 191 -6.07 32.63 14.89
C ALA A 191 -7.37 31.88 15.22
N ASP A 192 -8.29 31.77 14.25
CA ASP A 192 -9.60 31.15 14.45
C ASP A 192 -9.50 29.68 14.87
N ARG A 193 -8.48 28.94 14.41
CA ARG A 193 -8.18 27.58 14.88
C ARG A 193 -7.93 27.55 16.38
N TYR A 194 -7.08 28.44 16.89
CA TYR A 194 -6.75 28.45 18.31
C TYR A 194 -7.85 29.07 19.17
N LEU A 195 -8.67 29.98 18.63
CA LEU A 195 -9.90 30.41 19.30
C LEU A 195 -10.83 29.23 19.56
N LEU A 196 -11.03 28.36 18.55
CA LEU A 196 -11.81 27.13 18.69
C LEU A 196 -11.17 26.17 19.72
N VAL A 197 -9.86 25.93 19.62
CA VAL A 197 -9.13 25.07 20.57
C VAL A 197 -9.30 25.55 22.00
N LEU A 198 -9.11 26.84 22.25
CA LEU A 198 -9.20 27.41 23.59
C LEU A 198 -10.63 27.43 24.12
N ASP A 199 -11.66 27.58 23.27
CA ASP A 199 -13.06 27.42 23.70
C ASP A 199 -13.37 25.97 24.12
N ILE A 200 -12.78 24.96 23.45
CA ILE A 200 -12.90 23.56 23.85
C ILE A 200 -12.19 23.31 25.19
N LEU A 201 -10.96 23.79 25.33
CA LEU A 201 -10.13 23.58 26.53
C LEU A 201 -10.64 24.35 27.76
N GLU A 202 -11.20 25.55 27.60
CA GLU A 202 -11.82 26.28 28.73
C GLU A 202 -12.95 25.45 29.35
N LYS A 203 -13.82 24.88 28.51
CA LYS A 203 -15.02 24.13 28.93
C LYS A 203 -14.69 22.76 29.50
N ASN A 204 -13.69 22.07 28.95
CA ASN A 204 -13.42 20.67 29.26
C ASN A 204 -12.13 20.46 30.06
N GLY A 205 -11.22 21.44 30.07
CA GLY A 205 -9.81 21.20 30.40
C GLY A 205 -9.15 20.30 29.35
N GLY A 206 -7.95 19.81 29.67
CA GLY A 206 -7.29 18.75 28.92
C GLY A 206 -6.07 19.22 28.14
N ILE A 207 -5.76 18.48 27.10
CA ILE A 207 -4.56 18.63 26.29
C ILE A 207 -4.97 18.67 24.82
N TYR A 208 -4.70 19.77 24.14
CA TYR A 208 -4.85 19.87 22.69
C TYR A 208 -3.58 19.38 21.98
N VAL A 209 -3.78 18.58 20.93
CA VAL A 209 -2.72 18.05 20.09
C VAL A 209 -2.98 18.39 18.63
N PRO A 210 -2.01 18.99 17.91
CA PRO A 210 -2.08 19.12 16.45
C PRO A 210 -2.18 17.74 15.79
N GLU A 211 -3.08 17.58 14.82
CA GLU A 211 -3.38 16.27 14.23
C GLU A 211 -2.22 15.64 13.43
N ASP A 212 -1.21 16.44 13.09
CA ASP A 212 -0.02 16.05 12.33
C ASP A 212 1.27 16.11 13.18
N ALA A 213 1.15 16.16 14.51
CA ALA A 213 2.29 16.20 15.43
C ALA A 213 2.49 14.89 16.20
N LEU A 214 3.69 14.31 16.09
CA LEU A 214 4.12 13.17 16.90
C LEU A 214 4.64 13.65 18.25
N TRP A 215 4.27 12.94 19.30
CA TRP A 215 4.73 13.17 20.66
C TRP A 215 6.05 12.45 20.94
N VAL A 216 6.99 13.16 21.54
CA VAL A 216 8.29 12.63 21.96
C VAL A 216 8.23 12.15 23.40
N ASP A 217 7.69 13.00 24.29
CA ASP A 217 7.57 12.76 25.73
C ASP A 217 6.49 13.68 26.32
N PHE A 218 5.94 13.34 27.48
CA PHE A 218 4.98 14.18 28.21
C PHE A 218 5.38 14.42 29.66
N PRO A 219 5.89 15.61 29.99
CA PRO A 219 6.12 15.97 31.36
C PRO A 219 4.80 16.21 32.10
N VAL A 220 4.45 15.33 33.06
CA VAL A 220 3.20 15.39 33.84
C VAL A 220 3.01 16.74 34.54
N HIS A 221 4.11 17.39 34.97
CA HIS A 221 4.08 18.71 35.60
C HIS A 221 3.45 19.81 34.73
N LEU A 222 3.36 19.64 33.41
CA LEU A 222 2.65 20.61 32.56
C LEU A 222 1.15 20.71 32.91
N ARG A 223 0.59 19.67 33.56
CA ARG A 223 -0.81 19.64 34.01
C ARG A 223 -1.05 20.42 35.31
N THR A 224 -0.01 20.83 36.05
CA THR A 224 -0.19 21.54 37.34
C THR A 224 -0.63 22.99 37.15
N ASN A 225 -0.46 23.54 35.95
CA ASN A 225 -0.64 24.96 35.69
C ASN A 225 -2.03 25.24 35.08
N PRO A 226 -2.60 26.44 35.26
CA PRO A 226 -3.90 26.77 34.71
C PRO A 226 -3.93 26.69 33.17
N LEU A 227 -2.85 27.14 32.52
CA LEU A 227 -2.64 27.10 31.08
C LEU A 227 -1.14 26.99 30.77
N VAL A 228 -0.78 26.08 29.86
CA VAL A 228 0.56 26.01 29.25
C VAL A 228 0.40 25.87 27.75
N THR A 229 1.21 26.58 26.97
CA THR A 229 1.13 26.52 25.50
C THR A 229 2.50 26.52 24.83
N GLY A 230 2.65 25.65 23.83
CA GLY A 230 3.75 25.66 22.87
C GLY A 230 3.45 26.43 21.58
N VAL A 231 2.22 26.93 21.40
CA VAL A 231 1.82 27.66 20.19
C VAL A 231 2.48 29.03 20.14
N THR A 232 3.09 29.39 19.01
CA THR A 232 3.77 30.70 18.84
C THR A 232 3.20 31.45 17.66
N ALA A 233 2.72 32.67 17.89
CA ALA A 233 2.40 33.58 16.80
C ALA A 233 3.71 34.15 16.22
N ARG A 234 3.99 33.88 14.94
CA ARG A 234 5.05 34.59 14.21
C ARG A 234 4.60 35.98 13.81
N ASN A 235 3.31 36.11 13.49
CA ASN A 235 2.61 37.36 13.21
C ASN A 235 1.10 37.13 13.46
N PRO A 236 0.23 38.14 13.31
CA PRO A 236 -1.20 38.00 13.61
C PRO A 236 -1.96 36.94 12.79
N THR A 237 -1.41 36.45 11.67
CA THR A 237 -2.04 35.48 10.77
C THR A 237 -1.35 34.12 10.74
N LEU A 238 -0.08 34.05 11.15
CA LEU A 238 0.75 32.85 11.09
C LEU A 238 1.17 32.39 12.48
N PHE A 239 0.84 31.14 12.78
CA PHE A 239 1.11 30.50 14.05
C PHE A 239 1.88 29.21 13.82
N GLU A 240 2.87 28.97 14.67
CA GLU A 240 3.57 27.70 14.80
C GLU A 240 2.78 26.80 15.74
N ASP A 241 2.54 25.57 15.27
CA ASP A 241 1.81 24.57 16.05
C ASP A 241 2.61 24.12 17.26
N GLY A 242 1.87 23.90 18.35
CA GLY A 242 2.38 23.41 19.61
C GLY A 242 1.25 22.79 20.42
N ILE A 243 1.63 22.11 21.49
CA ILE A 243 0.68 21.50 22.43
C ILE A 243 0.12 22.58 23.35
N ILE A 244 -1.16 22.47 23.72
CA ILE A 244 -1.78 23.33 24.74
C ILE A 244 -2.32 22.43 25.84
N VAL A 245 -1.95 22.71 27.09
CA VAL A 245 -2.44 22.02 28.29
C VAL A 245 -3.22 23.03 29.13
N ALA A 246 -4.42 22.69 29.58
CA ALA A 246 -5.21 23.61 30.39
C ALA A 246 -6.09 22.91 31.43
N LYS A 247 -6.22 23.55 32.59
CA LYS A 247 -7.25 23.19 33.56
C LYS A 247 -8.61 23.67 33.10
N LYS A 248 -9.65 22.92 33.45
CA LYS A 248 -11.03 23.35 33.21
C LYS A 248 -11.30 24.65 33.96
N GLY A 249 -11.70 25.69 33.23
CA GLY A 249 -11.88 27.04 33.77
C GLY A 249 -10.59 27.71 34.29
N GLY A 250 -9.40 27.18 33.96
CA GLY A 250 -8.11 27.73 34.40
C GLY A 250 -7.72 29.04 33.72
N PHE A 251 -8.38 29.38 32.62
CA PHE A 251 -8.22 30.63 31.89
C PHE A 251 -9.57 31.07 31.33
N LYS A 252 -9.66 32.34 30.92
CA LYS A 252 -10.84 32.87 30.22
C LYS A 252 -10.61 32.78 28.72
N LYS A 253 -11.55 32.23 27.96
CA LYS A 253 -11.38 32.13 26.51
C LYS A 253 -11.23 33.50 25.84
N PRO A 254 -10.33 33.63 24.86
CA PRO A 254 -10.26 34.82 24.01
C PRO A 254 -11.46 34.87 23.05
N THR A 255 -11.92 36.08 22.75
CA THR A 255 -13.03 36.33 21.81
C THR A 255 -12.56 36.87 20.46
N ASN A 256 -11.32 37.35 20.38
CA ASN A 256 -10.73 37.96 19.20
C ASN A 256 -9.22 37.64 19.12
N PRO A 257 -8.56 37.87 17.97
CA PRO A 257 -7.14 37.58 17.79
C PRO A 257 -6.20 38.33 18.74
N GLU A 258 -6.54 39.54 19.20
CA GLU A 258 -5.68 40.29 20.13
C GLU A 258 -5.69 39.66 21.52
N GLU A 259 -6.87 39.31 22.03
CA GLU A 259 -7.03 38.55 23.28
C GLU A 259 -6.35 37.18 23.20
N LEU A 260 -6.38 36.53 22.02
CA LEU A 260 -5.69 35.26 21.81
C LEU A 260 -4.18 35.40 22.03
N LEU A 261 -3.55 36.45 21.48
CA LEU A 261 -2.12 36.69 21.67
C LEU A 261 -1.76 36.90 23.14
N VAL A 262 -2.62 37.58 23.90
CA VAL A 262 -2.44 37.76 25.35
C VAL A 262 -2.52 36.43 26.09
N VAL A 263 -3.56 35.63 25.84
CA VAL A 263 -3.74 34.31 26.48
C VAL A 263 -2.57 33.37 26.15
N LEU A 264 -2.13 33.34 24.90
CA LEU A 264 -0.98 32.53 24.48
C LEU A 264 0.33 33.00 25.12
N SER A 265 0.51 34.31 25.32
CA SER A 265 1.70 34.86 25.97
C SER A 265 1.75 34.51 27.47
N LEU A 266 0.60 34.63 28.17
CA LEU A 266 0.49 34.27 29.59
C LEU A 266 0.87 32.80 29.82
N GLY A 267 0.33 31.89 29.01
CA GLY A 267 0.63 30.45 29.12
C GLY A 267 2.09 30.06 28.84
N LYS A 268 2.92 30.98 28.29
CA LYS A 268 4.36 30.76 28.11
C LYS A 268 5.20 31.26 29.26
N HIS A 269 4.90 32.48 29.72
CA HIS A 269 5.77 33.19 30.67
C HIS A 269 5.81 32.57 32.06
N GLU A 270 4.70 31.96 32.52
CA GLU A 270 4.60 31.50 33.90
C GLU A 270 5.47 30.26 34.20
N HIS A 271 5.87 29.47 33.19
CA HIS A 271 6.39 28.11 33.42
C HIS A 271 7.55 27.67 32.51
N GLY A 272 8.34 28.63 32.01
CA GLY A 272 9.53 28.32 31.22
C GLY A 272 9.28 27.99 29.74
N GLY A 273 8.02 28.08 29.29
CA GLY A 273 7.58 28.00 27.89
C GLY A 273 7.87 26.65 27.21
N ILE A 274 6.83 25.95 26.80
CA ILE A 274 6.99 24.83 25.88
C ILE A 274 7.40 25.41 24.50
N LYS A 275 8.40 24.81 23.84
CA LYS A 275 8.74 25.17 22.45
C LYS A 275 7.65 24.70 21.48
N PRO A 276 7.43 25.38 20.34
CA PRO A 276 6.63 24.83 19.24
C PRO A 276 7.11 23.44 18.82
N CYS A 277 6.23 22.67 18.18
CA CYS A 277 6.63 21.39 17.61
C CYS A 277 7.71 21.62 16.55
N ALA A 278 8.83 20.91 16.67
CA ALA A 278 9.92 20.98 15.71
C ALA A 278 9.48 20.45 14.33
N SER A 279 10.09 20.95 13.26
CA SER A 279 10.03 20.22 11.99
C SER A 279 10.75 18.87 12.07
N GLN A 280 10.51 17.98 11.11
CA GLN A 280 11.23 16.70 11.02
C GLN A 280 12.75 16.91 10.94
N GLU A 281 13.19 17.90 10.16
CA GLU A 281 14.61 18.22 9.94
C GLU A 281 15.26 18.89 11.16
N GLU A 282 14.49 19.69 11.91
CA GLU A 282 14.92 20.27 13.17
C GLU A 282 15.08 19.18 14.24
N TYR A 283 14.08 18.32 14.40
CA TYR A 283 14.12 17.22 15.36
C TYR A 283 15.22 16.20 15.05
N ALA A 284 15.45 15.90 13.76
CA ALA A 284 16.53 15.01 13.34
C ALA A 284 17.93 15.53 13.72
N ARG A 285 18.11 16.85 13.81
CA ARG A 285 19.38 17.51 14.16
C ARG A 285 19.48 17.91 15.63
N ASP A 286 18.37 17.85 16.35
CA ASP A 286 18.35 18.18 17.76
C ASP A 286 19.30 17.26 18.53
N VAL A 287 20.05 17.84 19.48
CA VAL A 287 20.93 17.11 20.40
C VAL A 287 20.51 17.35 21.85
N THR A 288 19.73 18.40 22.10
CA THR A 288 19.33 18.79 23.46
C THR A 288 18.20 17.92 23.98
N GLY A 289 17.32 17.43 23.08
CA GLY A 289 16.16 16.65 23.46
C GLY A 289 15.03 17.51 24.01
N ASP A 290 15.02 18.82 23.73
CA ASP A 290 14.08 19.77 24.34
C ASP A 290 12.70 19.75 23.67
N PHE A 291 12.56 19.13 22.50
CA PHE A 291 11.29 19.11 21.79
C PHE A 291 10.37 18.03 22.34
N ILE A 292 9.17 18.44 22.76
CA ILE A 292 8.13 17.51 23.22
C ILE A 292 7.26 16.96 22.08
N CYS A 293 7.30 17.62 20.91
CA CYS A 293 6.57 17.19 19.72
C CYS A 293 7.30 17.53 18.42
N VAL A 294 6.95 16.78 17.36
CA VAL A 294 7.51 16.90 16.02
C VAL A 294 6.37 16.98 15.00
N LYS A 295 6.32 18.05 14.23
CA LYS A 295 5.32 18.26 13.17
C LYS A 295 5.71 17.56 11.89
N VAL A 296 4.79 16.79 11.31
CA VAL A 296 4.97 16.03 10.07
C VAL A 296 4.11 16.64 8.96
N SER A 297 4.72 17.51 8.16
CA SER A 297 3.99 18.21 7.09
C SER A 297 3.84 17.36 5.83
N ALA A 298 4.88 16.62 5.44
CA ALA A 298 4.86 15.77 4.26
C ALA A 298 3.95 14.52 4.45
N PRO A 299 3.40 13.94 3.36
CA PRO A 299 2.83 12.61 3.40
C PRO A 299 3.86 11.62 3.94
N LEU A 300 3.39 10.67 4.75
CA LEU A 300 4.23 9.65 5.36
C LEU A 300 3.60 8.28 5.10
N PHE A 301 4.41 7.29 4.75
CA PHE A 301 4.02 5.90 4.60
C PHE A 301 4.86 5.02 5.54
N PRO A 302 4.36 3.84 5.94
CA PRO A 302 5.12 2.91 6.78
C PRO A 302 6.52 2.59 6.24
N LYS A 303 6.68 2.44 4.92
CA LYS A 303 7.97 2.14 4.29
C LYS A 303 9.01 3.25 4.47
N ASP A 304 8.57 4.50 4.58
CA ASP A 304 9.48 5.65 4.68
C ASP A 304 10.19 5.66 6.03
N ILE A 305 9.61 5.01 7.05
CA ILE A 305 10.18 4.90 8.38
C ILE A 305 10.88 3.56 8.62
N TRP A 306 10.91 2.60 7.70
CA TRP A 306 11.56 1.30 7.98
C TRP A 306 13.09 1.41 8.08
N GLU A 307 13.69 2.15 7.14
CA GLU A 307 15.15 2.27 6.99
C GLU A 307 15.69 3.66 7.40
N ASP A 308 14.82 4.59 7.79
CA ASP A 308 15.23 5.94 8.21
C ASP A 308 15.99 5.90 9.55
N ASN A 309 17.31 6.03 9.51
CA ASN A 309 18.16 6.02 10.70
C ASN A 309 18.20 7.37 11.45
N SER A 310 17.41 8.36 11.05
CA SER A 310 17.27 9.61 11.80
C SER A 310 16.58 9.42 13.16
N ARG A 311 16.71 10.41 14.06
CA ARG A 311 15.94 10.44 15.32
C ARG A 311 14.44 10.38 15.09
N PHE A 312 13.95 11.01 14.01
CA PHE A 312 12.54 10.98 13.62
C PHE A 312 12.11 9.59 13.18
N GLY A 313 12.89 8.92 12.32
CA GLY A 313 12.61 7.54 11.90
C GLY A 313 12.58 6.57 13.08
N MET A 314 13.51 6.71 14.02
CA MET A 314 13.52 5.91 15.25
C MET A 314 12.27 6.15 16.11
N LEU A 315 11.93 7.42 16.39
CA LEU A 315 10.71 7.79 17.12
C LEU A 315 9.47 7.18 16.45
N SER A 316 9.36 7.36 15.13
CA SER A 316 8.22 6.88 14.34
C SER A 316 8.09 5.36 14.39
N ARG A 317 9.21 4.61 14.33
CA ARG A 317 9.19 3.14 14.49
C ARG A 317 8.81 2.71 15.89
N VAL A 318 9.26 3.40 16.95
CA VAL A 318 8.84 3.09 18.32
C VAL A 318 7.35 3.31 18.49
N VAL A 319 6.79 4.38 17.92
CA VAL A 319 5.36 4.64 17.93
C VAL A 319 4.60 3.57 17.12
N ALA A 320 5.05 3.29 15.90
CA ALA A 320 4.39 2.37 14.98
C ALA A 320 4.44 0.91 15.44
N TYR A 321 5.64 0.44 15.80
CA TYR A 321 6.00 -0.97 15.96
C TYR A 321 6.47 -1.33 17.38
N GLY A 322 6.67 -0.34 18.26
CA GLY A 322 7.21 -0.57 19.60
C GLY A 322 8.72 -0.84 19.63
N VAL A 323 9.43 -0.72 18.50
CA VAL A 323 10.86 -1.01 18.38
C VAL A 323 11.60 0.11 17.65
N PRO A 324 12.86 0.43 18.01
CA PRO A 324 13.63 1.51 17.39
C PRO A 324 14.20 1.14 16.02
N THR A 325 14.28 -0.15 15.71
CA THR A 325 14.80 -0.70 14.45
C THR A 325 13.91 -1.82 13.98
N VAL A 326 13.61 -1.83 12.68
CA VAL A 326 12.90 -2.93 12.04
C VAL A 326 13.93 -3.75 11.26
N THR A 327 14.09 -5.01 11.63
CA THR A 327 14.97 -5.94 10.93
C THR A 327 14.18 -7.16 10.52
N VAL A 328 14.25 -7.54 9.24
CA VAL A 328 13.59 -8.74 8.75
C VAL A 328 14.15 -9.97 9.47
N LYS A 329 13.26 -10.84 9.97
CA LYS A 329 13.63 -12.03 10.73
C LYS A 329 14.42 -13.01 9.84
N GLN A 330 15.73 -13.04 10.01
CA GLN A 330 16.61 -14.08 9.47
C GLN A 330 16.93 -15.08 10.58
N LYS A 331 16.40 -16.30 10.48
CA LYS A 331 16.69 -17.39 11.43
C LYS A 331 17.42 -18.49 10.70
N THR A 332 18.67 -18.76 11.07
CA THR A 332 19.50 -19.79 10.42
C THR A 332 19.13 -21.22 10.84
N ARG A 333 18.52 -21.41 12.01
CA ARG A 333 18.16 -22.75 12.54
C ARG A 333 17.08 -23.46 11.73
N THR A 334 16.20 -22.72 11.08
CA THR A 334 15.18 -23.24 10.17
C THR A 334 15.35 -22.54 8.84
N SER A 335 15.55 -23.28 7.76
CA SER A 335 15.73 -22.69 6.43
C SER A 335 14.49 -22.90 5.57
N ILE A 336 14.33 -22.04 4.57
CA ILE A 336 13.44 -22.30 3.45
C ILE A 336 13.96 -23.57 2.74
N PRO A 337 13.12 -24.60 2.53
CA PRO A 337 13.53 -25.79 1.79
C PRO A 337 13.97 -25.47 0.35
N ARG A 338 15.03 -26.12 -0.15
CA ARG A 338 15.51 -25.95 -1.53
C ARG A 338 14.71 -26.77 -2.53
N ILE A 339 13.41 -26.62 -2.50
CA ILE A 339 12.46 -27.29 -3.41
C ILE A 339 11.57 -26.24 -4.05
N ALA A 340 11.17 -26.50 -5.28
CA ALA A 340 10.27 -25.64 -6.04
C ALA A 340 8.87 -26.22 -6.14
N HIS A 341 7.91 -25.33 -6.30
CA HIS A 341 6.50 -25.62 -6.42
C HIS A 341 5.89 -24.88 -7.60
N PHE A 342 5.28 -25.65 -8.49
CA PHE A 342 4.47 -25.16 -9.60
C PHE A 342 3.05 -25.67 -9.44
N ILE A 343 2.09 -24.92 -9.96
CA ILE A 343 0.67 -25.26 -9.90
C ILE A 343 0.12 -25.41 -11.30
N CYS A 344 -0.73 -26.40 -11.48
CA CYS A 344 -1.36 -26.78 -12.72
C CYS A 344 -2.83 -27.08 -12.48
N LEU A 345 -3.73 -26.22 -12.98
CA LEU A 345 -5.16 -26.31 -12.67
C LEU A 345 -5.94 -27.06 -13.77
N ASP A 346 -5.88 -26.60 -15.02
CA ASP A 346 -6.83 -27.06 -16.05
C ASP A 346 -6.29 -28.16 -16.98
N THR A 347 -5.77 -27.77 -18.16
CA THR A 347 -5.33 -28.69 -19.23
C THR A 347 -3.98 -29.35 -18.94
N CYS A 348 -3.21 -28.74 -18.03
CA CYS A 348 -1.88 -29.15 -17.61
C CYS A 348 -0.92 -29.58 -18.73
N GLU A 349 -1.03 -28.97 -19.90
CA GLU A 349 -0.03 -29.12 -20.96
C GLU A 349 1.18 -28.22 -20.64
N ILE A 350 2.37 -28.82 -20.56
CA ILE A 350 3.60 -28.06 -20.31
C ILE A 350 4.09 -27.46 -21.63
N ARG A 351 3.95 -26.14 -21.74
CA ARG A 351 4.45 -25.34 -22.87
C ARG A 351 5.95 -25.10 -22.75
N PHE A 352 6.58 -24.64 -23.83
CA PHE A 352 8.04 -24.46 -23.87
C PHE A 352 8.57 -23.46 -22.84
N ILE A 353 7.86 -22.36 -22.58
CA ILE A 353 8.27 -21.41 -21.53
C ILE A 353 8.20 -22.03 -20.12
N ALA A 354 7.20 -22.89 -19.86
CA ALA A 354 7.07 -23.63 -18.60
C ALA A 354 8.19 -24.66 -18.43
N TYR A 355 8.56 -25.32 -19.52
CA TYR A 355 9.73 -26.19 -19.57
C TYR A 355 11.02 -25.47 -19.21
N LEU A 356 11.29 -24.31 -19.84
CA LEU A 356 12.44 -23.48 -19.52
C LEU A 356 12.41 -22.98 -18.07
N SER A 357 11.24 -22.59 -17.56
CA SER A 357 11.07 -22.20 -16.16
C SER A 357 11.48 -23.33 -15.20
N MET A 358 10.99 -24.55 -15.43
CA MET A 358 11.32 -25.73 -14.63
C MET A 358 12.80 -26.12 -14.73
N LEU A 359 13.40 -26.05 -15.92
CA LEU A 359 14.84 -26.26 -16.09
C LEU A 359 15.66 -25.21 -15.34
N SER A 360 15.32 -23.93 -15.49
CA SER A 360 16.04 -22.82 -14.84
C SER A 360 16.04 -22.96 -13.31
N THR A 361 14.98 -23.55 -12.76
CA THR A 361 14.82 -23.80 -11.32
C THR A 361 15.88 -24.76 -10.78
N ILE A 362 16.21 -25.81 -11.54
CA ILE A 362 17.20 -26.81 -11.13
C ILE A 362 18.61 -26.36 -11.53
N TYR A 363 18.80 -25.99 -12.81
CA TYR A 363 20.12 -25.81 -13.41
C TYR A 363 20.69 -24.39 -13.25
N VAL A 364 19.84 -23.40 -12.98
CA VAL A 364 20.27 -22.00 -12.80
C VAL A 364 20.11 -21.57 -11.34
N ALA A 365 18.90 -21.64 -10.79
CA ALA A 365 18.64 -21.27 -9.40
C ALA A 365 19.32 -22.18 -8.36
N GLY A 366 19.61 -23.42 -8.73
CA GLY A 366 20.26 -24.40 -7.85
C GLY A 366 19.32 -25.00 -6.80
N LEU A 367 18.02 -25.15 -7.12
CA LEU A 367 17.09 -25.92 -6.29
C LEU A 367 17.24 -27.42 -6.58
N HIS A 368 16.84 -28.26 -5.61
CA HIS A 368 17.10 -29.70 -5.67
C HIS A 368 16.01 -30.48 -6.39
N LYS A 369 14.74 -30.06 -6.24
CA LYS A 369 13.57 -30.76 -6.77
C LYS A 369 12.49 -29.78 -7.17
N VAL A 370 11.70 -30.15 -8.17
CA VAL A 370 10.51 -29.45 -8.63
C VAL A 370 9.30 -30.35 -8.39
N TYR A 371 8.32 -29.82 -7.66
CA TYR A 371 7.02 -30.46 -7.46
C TYR A 371 5.95 -29.70 -8.23
N LEU A 372 5.28 -30.40 -9.12
CA LEU A 372 4.18 -29.88 -9.91
C LEU A 372 2.87 -30.40 -9.33
N HIS A 373 2.09 -29.48 -8.75
CA HIS A 373 0.84 -29.79 -8.08
C HIS A 373 -0.32 -29.61 -9.05
N GLY A 374 -1.19 -30.62 -9.15
CA GLY A 374 -2.39 -30.53 -9.97
C GLY A 374 -3.33 -31.72 -9.80
N VAL A 375 -4.52 -31.62 -10.37
CA VAL A 375 -5.52 -32.70 -10.32
C VAL A 375 -5.25 -33.84 -11.30
N ARG A 376 -4.38 -33.62 -12.28
CA ARG A 376 -4.01 -34.60 -13.31
C ARG A 376 -2.54 -34.44 -13.64
N GLU A 377 -1.91 -35.56 -14.01
CA GLU A 377 -0.54 -35.54 -14.47
C GLU A 377 -0.41 -34.65 -15.72
N PRO A 378 0.65 -33.85 -15.85
CA PRO A 378 0.83 -32.99 -17.02
C PRO A 378 1.01 -33.76 -18.31
N SER A 379 0.83 -33.05 -19.43
CA SER A 379 0.97 -33.61 -20.78
C SER A 379 1.86 -32.74 -21.67
N GLY A 380 2.10 -33.19 -22.91
CA GLY A 380 2.90 -32.48 -23.91
C GLY A 380 4.34 -32.98 -24.04
N LYS A 381 4.97 -32.68 -25.19
CA LYS A 381 6.37 -33.06 -25.51
C LYS A 381 7.33 -32.65 -24.39
N TRP A 382 7.15 -31.45 -23.86
CA TRP A 382 8.05 -30.90 -22.86
C TRP A 382 7.92 -31.55 -21.47
N TRP A 383 6.72 -32.01 -21.09
CA TRP A 383 6.57 -32.80 -19.87
C TRP A 383 7.23 -34.16 -20.00
N ALA A 384 7.09 -34.83 -21.16
CA ALA A 384 7.74 -36.11 -21.42
C ALA A 384 9.26 -35.99 -21.21
N ASN A 385 9.89 -34.93 -21.72
CA ASN A 385 11.31 -34.66 -21.52
C ASN A 385 11.68 -34.43 -20.05
N LEU A 386 10.85 -33.70 -19.28
CA LEU A 386 11.12 -33.44 -17.85
C LEU A 386 10.98 -34.70 -17.01
N LYS A 387 10.02 -35.57 -17.33
CA LYS A 387 9.69 -36.77 -16.55
C LYS A 387 10.82 -37.81 -16.56
N GLU A 388 11.76 -37.73 -17.50
CA GLU A 388 12.96 -38.55 -17.52
C GLU A 388 13.92 -38.24 -16.36
N ASP A 389 13.86 -37.03 -15.80
CA ASP A 389 14.69 -36.62 -14.66
C ASP A 389 13.89 -36.76 -13.34
N PRO A 390 14.36 -37.59 -12.38
CA PRO A 390 13.64 -37.88 -11.14
C PRO A 390 13.50 -36.68 -10.19
N ARG A 391 14.12 -35.54 -10.51
CA ARG A 391 13.95 -34.29 -9.76
C ARG A 391 12.63 -33.58 -10.07
N PHE A 392 11.95 -33.92 -11.18
CA PHE A 392 10.63 -33.39 -11.53
C PHE A 392 9.54 -34.38 -11.12
N ILE A 393 8.71 -33.98 -10.17
CA ILE A 393 7.75 -34.88 -9.52
C ILE A 393 6.34 -34.29 -9.64
N PHE A 394 5.43 -35.05 -10.23
CA PHE A 394 4.01 -34.73 -10.16
C PHE A 394 3.43 -35.10 -8.79
N VAL A 395 2.65 -34.19 -8.21
CA VAL A 395 1.93 -34.41 -6.95
C VAL A 395 0.45 -34.17 -7.21
N PHE A 396 -0.33 -35.24 -7.11
CA PHE A 396 -1.78 -35.13 -7.17
C PHE A 396 -2.30 -34.25 -6.02
N ARG A 397 -3.09 -33.25 -6.37
CA ARG A 397 -3.71 -32.34 -5.41
C ARG A 397 -5.05 -31.86 -5.90
N GLU A 398 -6.06 -32.04 -5.06
CA GLU A 398 -7.41 -31.54 -5.29
C GLU A 398 -7.52 -30.04 -5.05
N TYR A 399 -8.52 -29.44 -5.69
CA TYR A 399 -8.88 -28.05 -5.47
C TYR A 399 -9.37 -27.82 -4.03
N PRO A 400 -9.06 -26.68 -3.43
CA PRO A 400 -9.63 -26.31 -2.13
C PRO A 400 -11.14 -26.10 -2.26
N GLU A 401 -11.96 -27.05 -1.79
CA GLU A 401 -13.43 -27.00 -1.90
C GLU A 401 -14.12 -26.09 -0.88
N ALA A 402 -13.45 -25.69 0.21
CA ALA A 402 -14.16 -25.42 1.47
C ALA A 402 -14.34 -23.94 1.89
N ILE A 403 -13.73 -22.95 1.22
CA ILE A 403 -13.71 -21.57 1.75
C ILE A 403 -14.56 -20.59 0.92
N TYR A 404 -14.75 -20.88 -0.37
CA TYR A 404 -15.46 -20.01 -1.30
C TYR A 404 -16.62 -20.76 -1.93
N ASP A 405 -17.69 -20.03 -2.26
CA ASP A 405 -18.72 -20.56 -3.15
C ASP A 405 -18.04 -20.99 -4.47
N LYS A 406 -18.32 -22.22 -4.92
CA LYS A 406 -17.77 -22.77 -6.17
C LYS A 406 -18.06 -21.84 -7.36
N SER A 407 -19.15 -21.06 -7.30
CA SER A 407 -19.51 -20.09 -8.34
C SER A 407 -18.52 -18.92 -8.49
N VAL A 408 -17.73 -18.62 -7.44
CA VAL A 408 -16.79 -17.48 -7.40
C VAL A 408 -15.33 -17.93 -7.64
N MET A 409 -15.08 -19.25 -7.73
CA MET A 409 -13.73 -19.81 -7.84
C MET A 409 -13.15 -19.63 -9.25
N THR A 410 -12.40 -18.55 -9.45
CA THR A 410 -11.62 -18.33 -10.69
C THR A 410 -10.30 -19.11 -10.67
N PRO A 411 -9.68 -19.43 -11.82
CA PRO A 411 -8.36 -20.07 -11.86
C PRO A 411 -7.29 -19.28 -11.10
N HIS A 412 -7.32 -17.94 -11.16
CA HIS A 412 -6.40 -17.09 -10.41
C HIS A 412 -6.58 -17.23 -8.89
N LEU A 413 -7.84 -17.23 -8.41
CA LEU A 413 -8.13 -17.42 -6.99
C LEU A 413 -7.71 -18.82 -6.52
N ALA A 414 -8.02 -19.86 -7.29
CA ALA A 414 -7.62 -21.23 -7.00
C ALA A 414 -6.09 -21.36 -6.91
N ASN A 415 -5.36 -20.77 -7.86
CA ASN A 415 -3.90 -20.73 -7.86
C ASN A 415 -3.35 -20.05 -6.60
N GLY A 416 -3.90 -18.89 -6.24
CA GLY A 416 -3.52 -18.15 -5.04
C GLY A 416 -3.71 -18.94 -3.74
N ILE A 417 -4.88 -19.57 -3.58
CA ILE A 417 -5.18 -20.40 -2.39
C ILE A 417 -4.24 -21.61 -2.33
N MET A 418 -4.03 -22.29 -3.46
CA MET A 418 -3.14 -23.45 -3.54
C MET A 418 -1.69 -23.08 -3.22
N LYS A 419 -1.17 -21.99 -3.78
CA LYS A 419 0.17 -21.44 -3.52
C LYS A 419 0.43 -21.27 -2.03
N ILE A 420 -0.48 -20.58 -1.34
CA ILE A 420 -0.37 -20.34 0.11
C ILE A 420 -0.45 -21.65 0.89
N ALA A 421 -1.38 -22.55 0.52
CA ALA A 421 -1.52 -23.84 1.19
C ALA A 421 -0.32 -24.77 0.95
N ILE A 422 0.35 -24.69 -0.20
CA ILE A 422 1.60 -25.41 -0.50
C ILE A 422 2.72 -24.88 0.39
N LEU A 423 2.96 -23.56 0.37
CA LEU A 423 4.07 -22.96 1.12
C LEU A 423 3.89 -23.08 2.64
N LEU A 424 2.66 -23.00 3.15
CA LEU A 424 2.39 -23.29 4.56
C LEU A 424 2.75 -24.74 4.92
N LYS A 425 2.40 -25.71 4.07
CA LYS A 425 2.60 -27.13 4.34
C LYS A 425 4.05 -27.58 4.15
N TYR A 426 4.70 -27.14 3.07
CA TYR A 426 5.98 -27.66 2.62
C TYR A 426 7.12 -26.64 2.74
N GLY A 427 6.82 -25.35 2.86
CA GLY A 427 7.79 -24.29 2.60
C GLY A 427 8.24 -24.31 1.14
N GLY A 428 9.42 -23.77 0.87
CA GLY A 428 10.09 -23.87 -0.42
C GLY A 428 9.97 -22.61 -1.26
N VAL A 429 10.13 -22.79 -2.56
CA VAL A 429 10.05 -21.73 -3.57
C VAL A 429 8.82 -21.96 -4.43
N TYR A 430 7.86 -21.07 -4.40
CA TYR A 430 6.81 -21.02 -5.40
C TYR A 430 7.26 -20.13 -6.56
N GLN A 431 6.93 -20.52 -7.79
CA GLN A 431 7.01 -19.62 -8.93
C GLN A 431 5.93 -19.90 -9.98
N ASP A 432 5.56 -18.85 -10.72
CA ASP A 432 4.71 -18.98 -11.90
C ASP A 432 5.45 -19.69 -13.05
N GLN A 433 4.70 -20.32 -13.95
CA GLN A 433 5.24 -21.14 -15.05
C GLN A 433 6.05 -20.34 -16.08
N ASN A 434 5.97 -19.02 -16.07
CA ASN A 434 6.61 -18.08 -16.98
C ASN A 434 7.73 -17.27 -16.30
N VAL A 435 8.25 -17.78 -15.18
CA VAL A 435 9.41 -17.21 -14.47
C VAL A 435 10.68 -17.93 -14.90
N LEU A 436 11.67 -17.19 -15.36
CA LEU A 436 12.99 -17.72 -15.73
C LEU A 436 14.03 -17.24 -14.72
N TRP A 437 14.72 -18.17 -14.04
CA TRP A 437 15.86 -17.82 -13.20
C TRP A 437 17.06 -17.45 -14.06
N THR A 438 17.74 -16.37 -13.71
CA THR A 438 18.89 -15.84 -14.44
C THR A 438 20.21 -16.18 -13.77
N ARG A 439 20.20 -16.42 -12.45
CA ARG A 439 21.37 -16.83 -11.67
C ARG A 439 20.99 -17.68 -10.44
N LYS A 440 22.00 -18.23 -9.77
CA LYS A 440 21.84 -19.05 -8.56
C LYS A 440 21.25 -18.22 -7.41
N ILE A 441 20.30 -18.80 -6.68
CA ILE A 441 19.78 -18.19 -5.45
C ILE A 441 20.85 -18.28 -4.37
N GLU A 442 21.24 -17.13 -3.81
CA GLU A 442 22.23 -17.05 -2.76
C GLU A 442 21.71 -17.65 -1.45
N ASP A 443 22.62 -18.19 -0.63
CA ASP A 443 22.26 -18.97 0.56
C ASP A 443 21.50 -18.13 1.62
N HIS A 444 21.76 -16.83 1.66
CA HIS A 444 21.17 -15.93 2.64
C HIS A 444 19.64 -15.81 2.48
N TYR A 445 19.10 -15.95 1.26
CA TYR A 445 17.65 -15.93 0.99
C TYR A 445 16.91 -17.03 1.74
N PHE A 446 17.54 -18.19 1.90
CA PHE A 446 16.92 -19.33 2.59
C PHE A 446 16.88 -19.16 4.12
N GLY A 447 17.49 -18.11 4.67
CA GLY A 447 17.44 -17.79 6.10
C GLY A 447 16.20 -16.99 6.53
N TYR A 448 15.54 -16.30 5.61
CA TYR A 448 14.39 -15.43 5.89
C TYR A 448 13.09 -16.21 6.12
N GLU A 449 12.18 -15.63 6.90
CA GLU A 449 10.84 -16.19 7.13
C GLU A 449 10.04 -16.35 5.82
N ALA A 450 10.06 -15.31 4.99
CA ALA A 450 9.59 -15.29 3.62
C ALA A 450 10.39 -14.29 2.79
N VAL A 451 10.40 -14.46 1.48
CA VAL A 451 10.96 -13.52 0.50
C VAL A 451 9.96 -13.33 -0.62
N ALA A 452 9.74 -12.08 -1.01
CA ALA A 452 8.92 -11.69 -2.17
C ALA A 452 9.56 -10.47 -2.85
N SER A 453 9.00 -10.03 -3.97
CA SER A 453 9.42 -8.80 -4.64
C SER A 453 8.28 -7.78 -4.67
N PRO A 454 8.57 -6.47 -4.80
CA PRO A 454 7.54 -5.50 -5.15
C PRO A 454 6.91 -5.80 -6.52
N ASP A 455 5.69 -5.32 -6.76
CA ASP A 455 5.10 -5.23 -8.11
C ASP A 455 5.23 -3.78 -8.63
N TRP A 456 5.26 -3.63 -9.96
CA TRP A 456 5.43 -2.33 -10.62
C TRP A 456 4.12 -1.55 -10.78
N HIS A 457 2.98 -2.21 -10.67
CA HIS A 457 1.70 -1.59 -10.96
C HIS A 457 1.34 -0.51 -9.92
N MET A 458 1.09 0.70 -10.40
CA MET A 458 0.58 1.80 -9.59
C MET A 458 -0.96 1.72 -9.48
N TYR A 459 -1.48 1.79 -8.26
CA TYR A 459 -2.92 1.79 -8.00
C TYR A 459 -3.27 2.80 -6.91
N GLY A 460 -3.97 3.89 -7.29
CA GLY A 460 -4.38 4.94 -6.37
C GLY A 460 -3.24 5.47 -5.48
N SER A 461 -3.54 5.57 -4.18
CA SER A 461 -2.62 6.09 -3.16
C SER A 461 -1.66 5.04 -2.58
N TRP A 462 -1.67 3.81 -3.09
CA TRP A 462 -0.84 2.73 -2.58
C TRP A 462 0.65 3.02 -2.81
N PRO A 463 1.51 3.00 -1.77
CA PRO A 463 2.93 3.35 -1.90
C PRO A 463 3.76 2.22 -2.52
N ASP A 464 3.29 0.98 -2.46
CA ASP A 464 3.87 -0.19 -3.11
C ASP A 464 2.84 -1.33 -3.18
N SER A 465 3.23 -2.45 -3.77
CA SER A 465 2.46 -3.70 -3.79
C SER A 465 3.39 -4.90 -3.84
N VAL A 466 2.89 -6.10 -3.55
CA VAL A 466 3.70 -7.33 -3.58
C VAL A 466 3.41 -8.11 -4.86
N ASN A 467 4.48 -8.58 -5.49
CA ASN A 467 4.41 -9.54 -6.58
C ASN A 467 4.70 -10.94 -6.03
N HIS A 468 3.71 -11.82 -6.12
CA HIS A 468 3.80 -13.20 -5.64
C HIS A 468 4.04 -14.20 -6.78
N GLY A 469 4.57 -13.76 -7.92
CA GLY A 469 4.97 -14.62 -9.03
C GLY A 469 6.22 -15.43 -8.72
N VAL A 470 7.06 -14.96 -7.79
CA VAL A 470 8.07 -15.77 -7.08
C VAL A 470 7.94 -15.49 -5.60
N MET A 471 7.89 -16.56 -4.80
CA MET A 471 7.93 -16.45 -3.34
C MET A 471 8.79 -17.55 -2.75
N LEU A 472 9.59 -17.21 -1.76
CA LEU A 472 10.29 -18.17 -0.93
C LEU A 472 9.65 -18.11 0.47
N ALA A 473 9.36 -19.25 1.09
CA ALA A 473 8.81 -19.24 2.44
C ALA A 473 9.23 -20.46 3.25
N LYS A 474 9.40 -20.27 4.56
CA LYS A 474 9.52 -21.39 5.49
C LYS A 474 8.19 -22.14 5.59
N ARG A 475 8.27 -23.41 5.95
CA ARG A 475 7.08 -24.16 6.38
C ARG A 475 6.45 -23.44 7.57
N ASN A 476 5.13 -23.33 7.58
CA ASN A 476 4.36 -22.58 8.57
C ASN A 476 4.77 -21.10 8.68
N SER A 477 5.21 -20.48 7.58
CA SER A 477 5.64 -19.07 7.57
C SER A 477 4.56 -18.13 8.14
N GLU A 478 4.98 -17.24 9.04
CA GLU A 478 4.12 -16.22 9.67
C GLU A 478 3.47 -15.32 8.59
N TYR A 479 4.26 -14.88 7.60
CA TYR A 479 3.77 -14.08 6.48
C TYR A 479 2.69 -14.82 5.68
N MET A 480 2.92 -16.10 5.35
CA MET A 480 1.94 -16.92 4.62
C MET A 480 0.65 -17.15 5.41
N PHE A 481 0.73 -17.28 6.73
CA PHE A 481 -0.44 -17.43 7.58
C PHE A 481 -1.29 -16.14 7.56
N ARG A 482 -0.64 -14.98 7.69
CA ARG A 482 -1.31 -13.67 7.60
C ARG A 482 -1.92 -13.44 6.22
N LEU A 483 -1.24 -13.83 5.14
CA LEU A 483 -1.76 -13.72 3.78
C LEU A 483 -3.04 -14.55 3.59
N ARG A 484 -3.06 -15.78 4.14
CA ARG A 484 -4.28 -16.61 4.15
C ARG A 484 -5.44 -15.92 4.89
N GLN A 485 -5.18 -15.32 6.05
CA GLN A 485 -6.20 -14.59 6.82
C GLN A 485 -6.71 -13.37 6.05
N THR A 486 -5.83 -12.65 5.37
CA THR A 486 -6.20 -11.52 4.50
C THR A 486 -7.14 -11.95 3.39
N LEU A 487 -6.83 -13.04 2.67
CA LEU A 487 -7.73 -13.57 1.64
C LEU A 487 -9.12 -13.94 2.17
N GLN A 488 -9.18 -14.53 3.37
CA GLN A 488 -10.44 -14.87 4.02
C GLN A 488 -11.23 -13.62 4.44
N LYS A 489 -10.56 -12.65 5.07
CA LYS A 489 -11.16 -11.41 5.57
C LYS A 489 -11.72 -10.57 4.43
N TYR A 490 -10.99 -10.48 3.32
CA TYR A 490 -11.34 -9.66 2.16
C TYR A 490 -11.86 -10.49 0.99
N LYS A 491 -12.53 -11.62 1.25
CA LYS A 491 -12.98 -12.59 0.23
C LYS A 491 -13.87 -12.02 -0.87
N ASN A 492 -14.53 -10.88 -0.63
CA ASN A 492 -15.40 -10.21 -1.58
C ASN A 492 -14.63 -9.26 -2.53
N ASN A 493 -13.37 -8.96 -2.24
CA ASN A 493 -12.53 -8.15 -3.11
C ASN A 493 -11.97 -9.01 -4.26
N PRO A 494 -11.60 -8.39 -5.40
CA PRO A 494 -10.88 -9.09 -6.45
C PRO A 494 -9.62 -9.78 -5.92
N PHE A 495 -9.37 -11.01 -6.36
CA PHE A 495 -8.22 -11.78 -5.88
C PHE A 495 -6.90 -11.04 -6.06
N TRP A 496 -6.65 -10.44 -7.23
CA TRP A 496 -5.42 -9.69 -7.51
C TRP A 496 -5.21 -8.53 -6.52
N PHE A 497 -6.28 -7.87 -6.08
CA PHE A 497 -6.19 -6.78 -5.13
C PHE A 497 -5.75 -7.30 -3.76
N ASN A 498 -6.31 -8.43 -3.34
CA ASN A 498 -5.91 -9.05 -2.08
C ASN A 498 -4.49 -9.63 -2.13
N ASP A 499 -4.13 -10.27 -3.25
CA ASP A 499 -2.82 -10.90 -3.44
C ASP A 499 -1.70 -9.85 -3.54
N HIS A 500 -1.95 -8.68 -4.14
CA HIS A 500 -0.89 -7.68 -4.35
C HIS A 500 -0.91 -6.52 -3.34
N PHE A 501 -2.08 -5.92 -3.10
CA PHE A 501 -2.19 -4.69 -2.32
C PHE A 501 -2.49 -4.99 -0.85
N MET A 502 -3.48 -5.84 -0.55
CA MET A 502 -3.74 -6.20 0.84
C MET A 502 -2.62 -7.04 1.47
N SER A 503 -1.83 -7.76 0.67
CA SER A 503 -0.60 -8.41 1.12
C SER A 503 0.46 -7.38 1.54
N TYR A 504 0.57 -6.26 0.82
CA TYR A 504 1.46 -5.16 1.20
C TYR A 504 1.07 -4.54 2.54
N LYS A 505 -0.24 -4.43 2.86
CA LYS A 505 -0.70 -4.03 4.21
C LYS A 505 -0.22 -4.96 5.33
N ILE A 506 0.09 -6.22 5.02
CA ILE A 506 0.70 -7.14 6.00
C ILE A 506 2.12 -6.68 6.33
N ILE A 507 2.88 -6.28 5.30
CA ILE A 507 4.25 -5.76 5.45
C ILE A 507 4.23 -4.44 6.23
N GLU A 508 3.27 -3.56 5.96
CA GLU A 508 3.09 -2.32 6.72
C GLU A 508 2.88 -2.53 8.21
N LYS A 509 2.25 -3.64 8.60
CA LYS A 509 1.97 -3.98 10.00
C LYS A 509 3.04 -4.87 10.64
N HIS A 510 3.68 -5.72 9.83
CA HIS A 510 4.64 -6.73 10.25
C HIS A 510 5.84 -6.77 9.31
N PRO A 511 6.60 -5.65 9.22
CA PRO A 511 7.69 -5.52 8.25
C PRO A 511 8.83 -6.52 8.50
N GLU A 512 8.90 -7.13 9.68
CA GLU A 512 9.89 -8.13 10.02
C GLU A 512 9.61 -9.53 9.43
N THR A 513 8.43 -9.77 8.85
CA THR A 513 7.97 -11.11 8.43
C THR A 513 8.32 -11.50 6.99
N VAL A 514 8.69 -10.54 6.14
CA VAL A 514 9.04 -10.80 4.75
C VAL A 514 10.20 -9.92 4.31
N PHE A 515 11.17 -10.52 3.63
CA PHE A 515 12.21 -9.78 2.94
C PHE A 515 11.69 -9.39 1.56
N LEU A 516 11.40 -8.09 1.37
CA LEU A 516 10.88 -7.56 0.13
C LEU A 516 12.04 -7.11 -0.77
N ASP A 517 12.58 -8.05 -1.56
CA ASP A 517 13.76 -7.83 -2.39
C ASP A 517 13.39 -7.32 -3.78
N ARG A 518 13.88 -6.13 -4.12
CA ARG A 518 13.69 -5.48 -5.42
C ARG A 518 14.40 -6.22 -6.57
N HIS A 519 15.46 -6.97 -6.27
CA HIS A 519 16.26 -7.72 -7.25
C HIS A 519 15.84 -9.19 -7.40
N LEU A 520 14.83 -9.65 -6.64
CA LEU A 520 14.36 -11.03 -6.73
C LEU A 520 13.71 -11.33 -8.08
N GLN A 521 12.95 -10.38 -8.62
CA GLN A 521 12.20 -10.56 -9.86
C GLN A 521 12.01 -9.25 -10.62
N VAL A 522 12.23 -9.30 -11.93
CA VAL A 522 11.76 -8.28 -12.88
C VAL A 522 10.54 -8.81 -13.60
N LYS A 523 9.41 -8.12 -13.48
CA LYS A 523 8.18 -8.45 -14.22
C LYS A 523 8.19 -7.74 -15.57
N CYS A 524 7.89 -8.47 -16.63
CA CYS A 524 7.76 -7.94 -17.98
C CYS A 524 6.35 -8.15 -18.51
N LEU A 525 5.75 -7.10 -19.05
CA LEU A 525 4.43 -7.08 -19.69
C LEU A 525 4.55 -6.40 -21.05
N ASN A 526 4.08 -7.04 -22.12
CA ASN A 526 4.13 -6.53 -23.50
C ASN A 526 5.52 -6.03 -23.89
N HIS A 527 6.54 -6.86 -23.67
CA HIS A 527 7.97 -6.57 -23.93
C HIS A 527 8.60 -5.47 -23.06
N ASN A 528 7.81 -4.80 -22.21
CA ASN A 528 8.30 -3.79 -21.27
C ASN A 528 8.59 -4.44 -19.93
N CYS A 529 9.84 -4.36 -19.50
CA CYS A 529 10.30 -4.89 -18.22
C CYS A 529 10.42 -3.79 -17.17
N HIS A 530 10.07 -4.12 -15.94
CA HIS A 530 9.91 -3.16 -14.84
C HIS A 530 10.85 -3.50 -13.67
N PRO A 531 12.14 -3.11 -13.74
CA PRO A 531 13.08 -3.29 -12.62
C PRO A 531 12.70 -2.40 -11.43
N THR A 532 12.26 -3.03 -10.34
CA THR A 532 11.66 -2.32 -9.19
C THR A 532 12.67 -1.57 -8.31
N TRP A 533 13.97 -1.77 -8.53
CA TRP A 533 15.04 -0.99 -7.88
C TRP A 533 15.29 0.37 -8.54
N GLN A 534 14.72 0.61 -9.73
CA GLN A 534 14.89 1.88 -10.40
C GLN A 534 13.96 2.95 -9.80
N PRO A 535 14.42 4.21 -9.72
CA PRO A 535 13.54 5.32 -9.38
C PRO A 535 12.34 5.37 -10.33
N HIS A 536 11.16 5.70 -9.78
CA HIS A 536 9.92 5.82 -10.57
C HIS A 536 9.57 4.57 -11.40
N TYR A 537 9.95 3.35 -10.96
CA TYR A 537 9.60 2.10 -11.64
C TYR A 537 8.09 1.85 -11.75
N ARG A 538 7.28 2.53 -10.93
CA ARG A 538 5.84 2.32 -10.89
C ARG A 538 5.16 3.02 -12.08
N SER A 539 4.24 2.32 -12.74
CA SER A 539 3.43 2.91 -13.80
C SER A 539 1.99 2.38 -13.78
N GLY A 540 1.06 3.13 -14.36
CA GLY A 540 -0.33 2.68 -14.50
C GLY A 540 -0.39 1.50 -15.47
N LEU A 541 -1.24 0.50 -15.20
CA LEU A 541 -1.32 -0.73 -15.99
C LEU A 541 -1.51 -0.46 -17.49
N MET A 542 -2.37 0.50 -17.83
CA MET A 542 -2.68 0.86 -19.22
C MET A 542 -1.54 1.64 -19.91
N GLN A 543 -0.70 2.32 -19.14
CA GLN A 543 0.46 3.04 -19.68
C GLN A 543 1.60 2.07 -19.97
N ASN A 544 1.82 1.09 -19.10
CA ASN A 544 2.88 0.07 -19.20
C ASN A 544 4.21 0.68 -19.67
N LYS A 545 4.63 1.78 -19.04
CA LYS A 545 5.79 2.56 -19.49
C LYS A 545 7.04 1.67 -19.40
N PRO A 546 7.88 1.60 -20.45
CA PRO A 546 9.12 0.84 -20.39
C PRO A 546 9.97 1.29 -19.19
N GLY A 547 10.43 0.32 -18.39
CA GLY A 547 11.38 0.57 -17.32
C GLY A 547 12.78 0.88 -17.87
N ALA A 548 13.70 1.26 -16.98
CA ALA A 548 15.08 1.47 -17.37
C ALA A 548 15.73 0.15 -17.84
N PRO A 549 16.72 0.20 -18.75
CA PRO A 549 17.50 -0.96 -19.12
C PRO A 549 18.16 -1.61 -17.90
N PHE A 550 18.28 -2.94 -17.92
CA PHE A 550 18.98 -3.71 -16.89
C PHE A 550 19.71 -4.90 -17.51
N ASN A 551 20.76 -5.36 -16.85
CA ASN A 551 21.48 -6.56 -17.21
C ASN A 551 20.84 -7.77 -16.52
N TRP A 552 20.16 -8.61 -17.30
CA TRP A 552 19.46 -9.78 -16.77
C TRP A 552 20.39 -10.78 -16.05
N GLN A 553 21.68 -10.81 -16.37
CA GLN A 553 22.65 -11.75 -15.79
C GLN A 553 23.05 -11.40 -14.36
N ASN A 554 23.11 -10.10 -14.06
CA ASN A 554 23.71 -9.59 -12.83
C ASN A 554 22.71 -8.86 -11.94
N ASP A 555 21.73 -8.18 -12.53
CA ASP A 555 20.90 -7.22 -11.81
C ASP A 555 19.64 -7.87 -11.19
N THR A 556 19.23 -9.05 -11.64
CA THR A 556 18.05 -9.75 -11.12
C THR A 556 18.33 -11.23 -10.88
N LEU A 557 17.57 -11.87 -10.00
CA LEU A 557 17.55 -13.32 -9.84
C LEU A 557 16.62 -14.01 -10.84
N SER A 558 15.54 -13.34 -11.23
CA SER A 558 14.54 -13.90 -12.13
C SER A 558 13.86 -12.86 -13.02
N ILE A 559 13.31 -13.33 -14.14
CA ILE A 559 12.44 -12.56 -15.03
C ILE A 559 11.09 -13.26 -15.10
N HIS A 560 10.02 -12.53 -14.80
CA HIS A 560 8.65 -13.00 -14.92
C HIS A 560 8.02 -12.43 -16.18
N TRP A 561 7.85 -13.28 -17.18
CA TRP A 561 7.38 -12.88 -18.50
C TRP A 561 5.87 -13.07 -18.65
N THR A 562 5.08 -12.04 -18.34
CA THR A 562 3.61 -12.16 -18.26
C THR A 562 2.88 -12.14 -19.60
N ASP A 563 3.53 -11.74 -20.69
CA ASP A 563 2.92 -11.66 -22.01
C ASP A 563 3.31 -12.84 -22.92
N THR A 564 2.31 -13.43 -23.57
CA THR A 564 2.42 -14.61 -24.43
C THR A 564 2.25 -14.28 -25.90
N PHE A 565 2.52 -13.04 -26.35
CA PHE A 565 2.41 -12.71 -27.78
C PHE A 565 3.65 -12.04 -28.39
N PRO A 566 4.37 -12.73 -29.32
CA PRO A 566 4.27 -14.18 -29.58
C PRO A 566 4.70 -15.00 -28.36
N GLU A 567 4.13 -16.19 -28.21
CA GLU A 567 4.54 -17.12 -27.15
C GLU A 567 5.97 -17.56 -27.40
N LEU A 568 6.82 -17.55 -26.37
CA LEU A 568 8.19 -18.02 -26.48
C LEU A 568 8.19 -19.52 -26.84
N ASP A 569 8.64 -19.84 -28.05
CA ASP A 569 8.82 -21.20 -28.55
C ASP A 569 10.30 -21.51 -28.85
N ALA A 570 10.56 -22.77 -29.23
CA ALA A 570 11.91 -23.24 -29.52
C ALA A 570 12.53 -22.54 -30.74
N ASP A 571 11.73 -22.20 -31.76
CA ASP A 571 12.21 -21.56 -32.98
C ASP A 571 12.57 -20.09 -32.73
N MET A 572 11.80 -19.39 -31.91
CA MET A 572 12.17 -18.06 -31.41
C MET A 572 13.51 -18.11 -30.68
N VAL A 573 13.71 -19.09 -29.80
CA VAL A 573 14.99 -19.24 -29.08
C VAL A 573 16.14 -19.62 -30.03
N LYS A 574 15.89 -20.32 -31.14
CA LYS A 574 16.90 -20.61 -32.17
C LYS A 574 17.28 -19.36 -32.96
N TYR A 575 16.30 -18.63 -33.48
CA TYR A 575 16.51 -17.71 -34.60
C TYR A 575 16.42 -16.22 -34.24
N THR A 576 16.00 -15.86 -33.02
CA THR A 576 15.81 -14.44 -32.64
C THR A 576 16.83 -13.99 -31.57
N SER A 577 16.73 -12.75 -31.10
CA SER A 577 17.61 -12.18 -30.07
C SER A 577 16.80 -11.33 -29.09
N GLY A 578 17.38 -11.03 -27.94
CA GLY A 578 16.72 -10.29 -26.87
C GLY A 578 16.92 -10.96 -25.51
N ALA A 579 16.69 -10.21 -24.44
CA ALA A 579 17.01 -10.64 -23.08
C ALA A 579 16.37 -11.99 -22.70
N ILE A 580 15.09 -12.20 -23.03
CA ILE A 580 14.41 -13.46 -22.75
C ILE A 580 14.97 -14.63 -23.56
N VAL A 581 15.33 -14.40 -24.83
CA VAL A 581 15.89 -15.42 -25.71
C VAL A 581 17.29 -15.82 -25.26
N GLU A 582 18.12 -14.85 -24.89
CA GLU A 582 19.46 -15.08 -24.35
C GLU A 582 19.42 -15.80 -23.00
N ALA A 583 18.51 -15.39 -22.09
CA ALA A 583 18.28 -16.09 -20.84
C ALA A 583 17.86 -17.55 -21.08
N SER A 584 16.98 -17.78 -22.06
CA SER A 584 16.51 -19.12 -22.45
C SER A 584 17.64 -20.00 -23.00
N ARG A 585 18.51 -19.44 -23.87
CA ARG A 585 19.71 -20.14 -24.36
C ARG A 585 20.66 -20.49 -23.22
N ASN A 586 20.88 -19.56 -22.29
CA ASN A 586 21.70 -19.83 -21.12
C ASN A 586 21.11 -20.94 -20.24
N ILE A 587 19.79 -20.99 -20.06
CA ILE A 587 19.11 -22.07 -19.32
C ILE A 587 19.36 -23.43 -19.99
N LEU A 588 19.16 -23.53 -21.30
CA LEU A 588 19.39 -24.78 -22.05
C LEU A 588 20.85 -25.21 -22.00
N LEU A 589 21.78 -24.27 -22.17
CA LEU A 589 23.22 -24.52 -22.04
C LEU A 589 23.57 -25.06 -20.66
N ARG A 590 23.02 -24.47 -19.58
CA ARG A 590 23.23 -24.92 -18.19
C ARG A 590 22.60 -26.29 -17.91
N ALA A 591 21.53 -26.63 -18.61
CA ALA A 591 20.91 -27.95 -18.57
C ALA A 591 21.64 -29.01 -19.43
N GLY A 592 22.66 -28.61 -20.20
CA GLY A 592 23.36 -29.51 -21.12
C GLY A 592 22.54 -29.89 -22.36
N ILE A 593 21.57 -29.05 -22.75
CA ILE A 593 20.66 -29.30 -23.87
C ILE A 593 21.08 -28.43 -25.05
N ASP A 594 21.40 -29.06 -26.18
CA ASP A 594 21.66 -28.35 -27.43
C ASP A 594 20.34 -27.89 -28.06
N ILE A 595 20.18 -26.58 -28.22
CA ILE A 595 19.01 -25.95 -28.83
C ILE A 595 18.74 -26.49 -30.25
N GLN A 596 19.76 -26.93 -30.99
CA GLN A 596 19.58 -27.49 -32.34
C GLN A 596 18.88 -28.86 -32.33
N THR A 597 18.91 -29.56 -31.19
CA THR A 597 18.29 -30.89 -31.02
C THR A 597 16.84 -30.85 -30.59
N LEU A 598 16.35 -29.68 -30.14
CA LEU A 598 14.97 -29.48 -29.70
C LEU A 598 14.00 -29.30 -30.86
#